data_AF-A0A1Q3WES2-F1
#
_entry.id   AF-A0A1Q3WES2-F1
#
_cell.length_a   1.000
_cell.length_b   1.000
_cell.length_c   1.000
_cell.angle_alpha   90.00
_cell.angle_beta   90.00
_cell.angle_gamma   90.00
#
_symmetry.space_group_name_H-M   'P 1'
#
loop_
_entity.id
_entity.type
_entity.pdbx_description
1 polymer ?
#
loop_
_entity_poly.entity_id
_entity_poly.type
_entity_poly.pdbx_seq_one_letter_code
_entity_poly.pdbx_strand_id
1 'polypeptide(L)'
;MKPEKDKWINSVLNSLEGMQRAEPSPFLFAKIQHQLATRNSPVYIPARTVWLTVASFALLLLLNWRIIDNSSTPKTNDTSDLNTVVSGMQLYPSTNQPYDLWSGQNY
;
A
#
# COMPACT_ATOMS: atom_id res chain seq x y z
N MET A 1 32.10 -31.61 -50.62
CA MET A 1 31.87 -31.31 -49.19
C MET A 1 33.19 -31.52 -48.45
N LYS A 2 33.49 -30.72 -47.41
CA LYS A 2 34.79 -30.82 -46.71
C LYS A 2 34.80 -32.13 -45.87
N PRO A 3 35.77 -33.04 -46.08
CA PRO A 3 35.80 -34.36 -45.43
C PRO A 3 35.88 -34.27 -43.89
N GLU A 4 36.30 -33.12 -43.36
CA GLU A 4 36.32 -32.88 -41.92
C GLU A 4 34.94 -32.68 -41.30
N LYS A 5 33.98 -32.10 -42.03
CA LYS A 5 32.60 -31.97 -41.53
C LYS A 5 31.96 -33.35 -41.36
N ASP A 6 32.19 -34.25 -42.29
CA ASP A 6 31.58 -35.59 -42.27
C ASP A 6 32.14 -36.43 -41.12
N LYS A 7 33.44 -36.30 -40.82
CA LYS A 7 34.05 -36.94 -39.62
C LYS A 7 33.48 -36.40 -38.32
N TRP A 8 33.29 -35.08 -38.21
CA TRP A 8 32.72 -34.46 -37.02
C TRP A 8 31.27 -34.90 -36.79
N ILE A 9 30.45 -34.93 -37.85
CA ILE A 9 29.06 -35.39 -37.77
C ILE A 9 28.97 -36.84 -37.31
N ASN A 10 29.79 -37.74 -37.88
CA ASN A 10 29.82 -39.14 -37.47
C ASN A 10 30.35 -39.30 -36.03
N SER A 11 31.31 -38.48 -35.60
CA SER A 11 31.81 -38.49 -34.22
C SER A 11 30.73 -38.08 -33.21
N VAL A 12 29.87 -37.12 -33.56
CA VAL A 12 28.79 -36.66 -32.69
C VAL A 12 27.66 -37.69 -32.64
N LEU A 13 27.27 -38.24 -33.79
CA LEU A 13 26.22 -39.26 -33.86
C LEU A 13 26.62 -40.54 -33.11
N ASN A 14 27.88 -40.96 -33.25
CA ASN A 14 28.37 -42.17 -32.60
C ASN A 14 28.76 -41.94 -31.12
N SER A 15 28.76 -40.70 -30.61
CA SER A 15 29.08 -40.44 -29.20
C SER A 15 28.00 -40.94 -28.24
N LEU A 16 26.81 -41.26 -28.76
CA LEU A 16 25.67 -41.77 -28.00
C LEU A 16 25.51 -43.29 -28.20
N GLU A 17 26.29 -43.88 -29.10
CA GLU A 17 26.25 -45.30 -29.45
C GLU A 17 26.88 -46.13 -28.33
N GLY A 18 26.10 -47.00 -27.70
CA GLY A 18 26.52 -47.79 -26.54
C GLY A 18 26.15 -47.20 -25.18
N MET A 19 25.52 -46.01 -25.12
CA MET A 19 24.91 -45.57 -23.86
C MET A 19 23.65 -46.38 -23.56
N GLN A 20 23.70 -47.10 -22.44
CA GLN A 20 22.54 -47.79 -21.91
C GLN A 20 21.46 -46.77 -21.53
N ARG A 21 20.24 -47.00 -22.01
CA ARG A 21 19.08 -46.19 -21.65
C ARG A 21 18.96 -46.19 -20.13
N ALA A 22 19.02 -45.02 -19.50
CA ALA A 22 18.84 -44.91 -18.07
C ALA A 22 17.41 -45.38 -17.74
N GLU A 23 17.29 -46.52 -17.06
CA GLU A 23 16.00 -46.94 -16.51
C GLU A 23 15.68 -46.05 -15.31
N PRO A 24 14.50 -45.39 -15.32
CA PRO A 24 14.08 -44.61 -14.16
C PRO A 24 13.93 -45.54 -12.97
N SER A 25 14.42 -45.13 -11.80
CA SER A 25 14.22 -45.93 -10.59
C SER A 25 12.72 -46.08 -10.32
N PRO A 26 12.23 -47.28 -9.95
CA PRO A 26 10.81 -47.53 -9.71
C PRO A 26 10.24 -46.68 -8.56
N PHE A 27 11.12 -46.08 -7.74
CA PHE A 27 10.75 -45.23 -6.62
C PHE A 27 10.77 -43.72 -6.94
N LEU A 28 11.18 -43.31 -8.14
CA LEU A 28 11.18 -41.89 -8.53
C LEU A 28 9.79 -41.28 -8.46
N PHE A 29 8.78 -42.00 -8.95
CA PHE A 29 7.39 -41.55 -8.92
C PHE A 29 6.89 -41.38 -7.48
N ALA A 30 7.14 -42.38 -6.61
CA ALA A 30 6.79 -42.33 -5.20
C ALA A 30 7.49 -41.16 -4.47
N LYS A 31 8.77 -40.90 -4.78
CA LYS A 31 9.54 -39.79 -4.22
C LYS A 31 8.97 -38.43 -4.64
N ILE A 32 8.57 -38.27 -5.89
CA ILE A 32 7.93 -37.04 -6.40
C ILE A 32 6.59 -36.84 -5.71
N GLN A 33 5.76 -37.89 -5.64
CA GLN A 33 4.45 -37.83 -5.00
C GLN A 33 4.56 -37.46 -3.51
N HIS A 34 5.53 -38.04 -2.80
CA HIS A 34 5.81 -37.71 -1.41
C HIS A 34 6.25 -36.26 -1.25
N GLN A 35 7.18 -35.76 -2.08
CA GLN A 35 7.61 -34.35 -2.02
C GLN A 35 6.47 -33.36 -2.31
N LEU A 36 5.60 -33.68 -3.26
CA LEU A 36 4.42 -32.87 -3.56
C LEU A 36 3.45 -32.85 -2.37
N ALA A 37 3.21 -34.00 -1.73
CA ALA A 37 2.37 -34.09 -0.55
C ALA A 37 2.95 -33.31 0.65
N THR A 38 4.26 -33.39 0.88
CA THR A 38 4.91 -32.65 1.97
C THR A 38 4.94 -31.14 1.73
N ARG A 39 5.16 -30.70 0.48
CA ARG A 39 5.19 -29.27 0.12
C ARG A 39 3.80 -28.63 0.08
N ASN A 40 2.76 -29.41 -0.24
CA ASN A 40 1.39 -28.92 -0.33
C ASN A 40 0.64 -28.98 1.01
N SER A 41 1.30 -29.39 2.10
CA SER A 41 0.69 -29.28 3.43
C SER A 41 0.41 -27.80 3.72
N PRO A 42 -0.86 -27.40 3.89
CA PRO A 42 -1.20 -26.03 4.20
C PRO A 42 -0.54 -25.66 5.52
N VAL A 43 0.19 -24.55 5.53
CA VAL A 43 0.79 -24.00 6.75
C VAL A 43 -0.35 -23.64 7.69
N TYR A 44 -0.56 -24.44 8.72
CA TYR A 44 -1.61 -24.21 9.71
C TYR A 44 -1.17 -23.08 10.64
N ILE A 45 -1.78 -21.91 10.48
CA ILE A 45 -1.57 -20.78 11.39
C ILE A 45 -2.64 -20.83 12.49
N PRO A 46 -2.26 -20.79 13.77
CA PRO A 46 -3.22 -20.77 14.87
C PRO A 46 -4.21 -19.59 14.73
N ALA A 47 -5.51 -19.86 14.93
CA ALA A 47 -6.55 -18.83 14.82
C ALA A 47 -6.30 -17.61 15.72
N ARG A 48 -5.67 -17.82 16.89
CA ARG A 48 -5.26 -16.74 17.81
C ARG A 48 -4.29 -15.76 17.16
N THR A 49 -3.35 -16.23 16.35
CA THR A 49 -2.38 -15.37 15.63
C THR A 49 -3.07 -14.55 14.55
N VAL A 50 -4.05 -15.14 13.86
CA VAL A 50 -4.88 -14.42 12.88
C VAL A 50 -5.67 -13.31 13.57
N TRP A 51 -6.31 -13.60 14.71
CA TRP A 51 -7.03 -12.57 15.46
C TRP A 51 -6.14 -11.44 15.99
N LEU A 52 -4.94 -11.75 16.46
CA LEU A 52 -3.99 -10.74 16.92
C LEU A 52 -3.50 -9.84 15.77
N THR A 53 -3.23 -10.42 14.60
CA THR A 53 -2.81 -9.64 13.42
C THR A 53 -3.93 -8.74 12.91
N VAL A 54 -5.16 -9.25 12.84
CA VAL A 54 -6.35 -8.46 12.48
C VAL A 54 -6.57 -7.33 13.48
N ALA A 55 -6.51 -7.60 14.79
CA ALA A 55 -6.67 -6.58 15.83
C ALA A 55 -5.58 -5.49 15.74
N SER A 56 -4.32 -5.88 15.49
CA SER A 56 -3.21 -4.94 15.31
C SER A 56 -3.40 -4.05 14.07
N PHE A 57 -3.83 -4.63 12.94
CA PHE A 57 -4.13 -3.88 11.73
C PHE A 57 -5.32 -2.93 11.91
N ALA A 58 -6.39 -3.39 12.56
CA ALA A 58 -7.55 -2.56 12.86
C ALA A 58 -7.19 -1.38 13.77
N LEU A 59 -6.35 -1.60 14.79
CA LEU A 59 -5.86 -0.55 15.67
C LEU A 59 -5.03 0.49 14.90
N LEU A 60 -4.13 0.05 14.02
CA LEU A 60 -3.36 0.95 13.16
C LEU A 60 -4.28 1.77 12.25
N LEU A 61 -5.28 1.15 11.62
CA LEU A 61 -6.25 1.84 10.78
C LEU A 61 -7.00 2.94 11.56
N LEU A 62 -7.51 2.60 12.75
CA LEU A 62 -8.21 3.57 13.60
C LEU A 62 -7.30 4.73 14.01
N LEU A 63 -6.03 4.45 14.33
CA LEU A 63 -5.09 5.47 14.75
C LEU A 63 -4.75 6.42 13.59
N ASN A 64 -4.52 5.87 12.41
CA ASN A 64 -4.30 6.66 11.19
C ASN A 64 -5.55 7.48 10.83
N TRP A 65 -6.74 6.91 10.98
CA TRP A 65 -8.01 7.62 10.76
C TRP A 65 -8.17 8.81 11.69
N ARG A 66 -7.92 8.63 13.00
CA ARG A 66 -8.01 9.71 14.00
C ARG A 66 -7.09 10.89 13.70
N ILE A 67 -5.89 10.63 13.17
CA ILE A 67 -4.94 11.69 12.80
C ILE A 67 -5.49 12.52 11.64
N ILE A 68 -6.13 11.87 10.67
CA ILE A 68 -6.76 12.55 9.53
C ILE A 68 -7.91 13.44 10.01
N ASP A 69 -8.81 12.92 10.84
CA ASP A 69 -9.96 13.70 11.36
C ASP A 69 -9.52 14.93 12.20
N ASN A 70 -8.48 14.77 13.02
CA ASN A 70 -7.95 15.86 13.85
C ASN A 70 -7.24 16.95 13.01
N SER A 71 -6.77 16.61 11.80
CA SER A 71 -6.13 17.58 10.90
C SER A 71 -7.12 18.44 10.10
N SER A 72 -8.40 18.04 10.08
CA SER A 72 -9.49 18.75 9.40
C SER A 72 -10.25 19.75 10.25
N THR A 73 -9.77 20.09 11.45
CA THR A 73 -10.23 21.32 12.10
C THR A 73 -9.34 22.46 11.59
N PRO A 74 -9.76 23.25 10.58
CA PRO A 74 -9.16 24.57 10.44
C PRO A 74 -9.35 25.23 11.80
N LYS A 75 -8.25 25.62 12.45
CA LYS A 75 -8.34 26.67 13.46
C LYS A 75 -9.06 27.80 12.74
N THR A 76 -10.31 28.03 13.09
CA THR A 76 -11.02 29.25 12.74
C THR A 76 -10.21 30.33 13.42
N ASN A 77 -9.19 30.83 12.71
CA ASN A 77 -8.41 31.96 13.17
C ASN A 77 -9.43 33.05 13.42
N ASP A 78 -9.51 33.43 14.68
CA ASP A 78 -10.48 34.33 15.24
C ASP A 78 -10.69 35.53 14.32
N THR A 79 -11.91 35.67 13.78
CA THR A 79 -12.37 36.94 13.19
C THR A 79 -12.30 38.08 14.21
N SER A 80 -12.17 37.76 15.50
CA SER A 80 -11.87 38.68 16.60
C SER A 80 -10.42 39.22 16.56
N ASP A 81 -9.43 38.43 16.12
CA ASP A 81 -8.03 38.88 16.04
C ASP A 81 -7.81 39.86 14.88
N LEU A 82 -8.49 39.66 13.74
CA LEU A 82 -8.42 40.62 12.64
C LEU A 82 -9.07 41.96 13.01
N ASN A 83 -10.19 41.95 13.73
CA ASN A 83 -10.84 43.17 14.22
C ASN A 83 -10.03 43.87 15.32
N THR A 84 -9.32 43.12 16.18
CA THR A 84 -8.48 43.70 17.24
C THR A 84 -7.25 44.40 16.66
N VAL A 85 -6.64 43.83 15.62
CA VAL A 85 -5.49 44.42 14.93
C VAL A 85 -5.91 45.64 14.11
N VAL A 86 -7.03 45.57 13.39
CA VAL A 86 -7.58 46.72 12.64
C VAL A 86 -7.99 47.87 13.57
N SER A 87 -8.62 47.57 14.71
CA SER A 87 -9.00 48.58 15.71
C SER A 87 -7.79 49.16 16.45
N GLY A 88 -6.81 48.32 16.79
CA GLY A 88 -5.55 48.74 17.43
C GLY A 88 -4.67 49.60 16.53
N MET A 89 -4.75 49.41 15.21
CA MET A 89 -4.04 50.24 14.22
C MET A 89 -4.84 51.45 13.74
N GLN A 90 -6.05 51.69 14.29
CA GLN A 90 -6.92 52.83 13.97
C GLN A 90 -7.12 53.05 12.46
N LEU A 91 -7.14 51.98 11.67
CA LEU A 91 -7.23 52.10 10.20
C LEU A 91 -8.60 52.59 9.72
N TYR A 92 -9.61 52.59 10.60
CA TYR A 92 -10.89 53.28 10.41
C TYR A 92 -11.23 54.07 11.69
N PRO A 93 -11.61 55.36 11.59
CA PRO A 93 -12.24 56.07 12.70
C PRO A 93 -13.61 55.45 13.00
N SER A 94 -13.91 55.26 14.28
CA SER A 94 -15.10 54.61 14.85
C SER A 94 -16.41 55.40 14.68
N THR A 95 -16.56 56.16 13.60
CA THR A 95 -17.75 56.98 13.32
C THR A 95 -18.21 56.82 11.88
N ASN A 96 -18.72 55.62 11.57
CA ASN A 96 -19.67 55.44 10.48
C ASN A 96 -20.85 54.65 11.07
N GLN A 97 -21.70 55.32 11.84
CA GLN A 97 -23.08 54.90 12.08
C GLN A 97 -23.90 55.44 10.90
N PRO A 98 -24.28 54.65 9.88
CA PRO A 98 -25.02 55.17 8.74
C PRO A 98 -26.52 55.23 9.03
N TYR A 99 -26.95 55.73 10.18
CA TYR A 99 -28.37 55.97 10.46
C TYR A 99 -28.54 56.90 11.66
N ASP A 100 -28.59 58.19 11.38
CA ASP A 100 -29.27 59.19 12.22
C ASP A 100 -29.56 60.45 11.38
N LEU A 101 -30.45 60.31 10.38
CA LEU A 101 -30.92 61.43 9.56
C LEU A 101 -32.36 61.19 9.08
N TRP A 102 -33.31 61.00 10.01
CA TRP A 102 -34.71 61.39 9.77
C TRP A 102 -35.52 61.49 11.08
N SER A 103 -35.36 62.60 11.82
CA SER A 103 -36.35 63.01 12.81
C SER A 103 -37.50 63.71 12.06
N GLY A 104 -38.45 62.91 11.58
CA GLY A 104 -39.70 63.39 11.02
C GLY A 104 -40.50 64.14 12.09
N GLN A 105 -40.44 65.45 12.03
CA GLN A 105 -41.28 66.39 12.74
C GLN A 105 -42.74 66.20 12.26
N ASN A 106 -43.61 65.65 13.11
CA ASN A 106 -45.06 65.62 12.88
C ASN A 106 -45.80 65.86 14.20
N TYR A 107 -46.47 67.02 14.22
CA TYR A 107 -47.45 67.57 15.18
C TYR A 107 -46.94 68.06 16.53
#